data_AF-A0A924HFS6-F1
#
_entry.id   AF-A0A924HFS6-F1
#
_cell.length_a   1.000
_cell.length_b   1.000
_cell.length_c   1.000
_cell.angle_alpha   90.00
_cell.angle_beta   90.00
_cell.angle_gamma   90.00
#
_symmetry.space_group_name_H-M   'P 1'
#
loop_
_entity.id
_entity.type
_entity.pdbx_description
1 polymer ?
#
loop_
_entity_poly.entity_id
_entity_poly.type
_entity_poly.pdbx_seq_one_letter_code
_entity_poly.pdbx_strand_id
1 'polypeptide(L)'
;NREFHALIFDGAHNPFLQETTGALRHRVMPFRRGQFVNHERFEQSLIEHSRVVNAILAGDPDAAEREMRSHLLSARTAAARLSSIGVSAAALPGL
;
A
#
# COMPACT_ATOMS: atom_id res chain seq x y z
N ASN A 1 5.21 -3.10 -6.60
CA ASN A 1 4.46 -2.88 -5.33
C ASN A 1 4.37 -4.14 -4.47
N ARG A 2 3.72 -5.26 -4.88
CA ARG A 2 3.62 -6.47 -4.03
C ARG A 2 4.99 -6.95 -3.52
N GLU A 3 5.92 -7.17 -4.45
CA GLU A 3 7.27 -7.65 -4.20
C GLU A 3 8.09 -6.70 -3.31
N PHE A 4 8.05 -5.39 -3.60
CA PHE A 4 8.67 -4.36 -2.77
C PHE A 4 8.38 -4.53 -1.27
N HIS A 5 7.11 -4.67 -0.89
CA HIS A 5 6.79 -4.88 0.53
C HIS A 5 7.15 -6.27 1.04
N ALA A 6 7.09 -7.30 0.19
CA ALA A 6 7.48 -8.65 0.60
C ALA A 6 8.95 -8.68 1.03
N LEU A 7 9.83 -7.99 0.29
CA LEU A 7 11.25 -7.84 0.62
C LEU A 7 11.46 -7.10 1.95
N ILE A 8 10.68 -6.05 2.23
CA ILE A 8 10.77 -5.33 3.51
C ILE A 8 10.39 -6.24 4.68
N PHE A 9 9.32 -7.03 4.55
CA PHE A 9 8.89 -7.93 5.62
C PHE A 9 9.85 -9.09 5.82
N ASP A 10 10.43 -9.60 4.74
CA ASP A 10 11.47 -10.64 4.80
C ASP A 10 12.73 -10.12 5.51
N GLY A 11 13.16 -8.89 5.19
CA GLY A 11 14.30 -8.23 5.83
C GLY A 11 14.09 -7.87 7.31
N ALA A 12 12.84 -7.90 7.81
CA ALA A 12 12.57 -7.75 9.23
C ALA A 12 12.88 -9.03 10.04
N HIS A 13 13.19 -10.14 9.36
CA HIS A 13 13.54 -11.44 9.96
C HIS A 13 12.55 -11.90 11.04
N ASN A 14 11.27 -11.60 10.84
CA ASN A 14 10.20 -11.91 11.77
C ASN A 14 9.06 -12.62 11.03
N PRO A 15 9.01 -13.97 11.07
CA PRO A 15 8.02 -14.77 10.35
C PRO A 15 6.57 -14.42 10.72
N PHE A 16 6.32 -14.07 11.98
CA PHE A 16 5.00 -13.65 12.45
C PHE A 16 4.56 -12.33 11.80
N LEU A 17 5.46 -11.35 11.69
CA LEU A 17 5.19 -10.09 10.99
C LEU A 17 4.95 -10.33 9.49
N GLN A 18 5.76 -11.18 8.86
CA GLN A 18 5.61 -11.51 7.44
C GLN A 18 4.26 -12.17 7.14
N GLU A 19 3.84 -13.15 7.95
CA GLU A 19 2.55 -13.82 7.80
C GLU A 19 1.39 -12.85 8.03
N THR A 20 1.41 -12.12 9.16
CA THR A 20 0.34 -11.21 9.55
C THR A 20 0.14 -10.09 8.52
N THR A 21 1.23 -9.47 8.07
CA THR A 21 1.17 -8.39 7.07
C THR A 21 0.77 -8.92 5.69
N GLY A 22 1.20 -10.13 5.32
CA GLY A 22 0.77 -10.81 4.11
C GLY A 22 -0.74 -11.05 4.09
N ALA A 23 -1.29 -11.61 5.17
CA ALA A 23 -2.72 -11.86 5.33
C ALA A 23 -3.55 -10.58 5.26
N LEU A 24 -3.14 -9.53 6.00
CA LEU A 24 -3.81 -8.23 5.96
C LEU A 24 -3.80 -7.61 4.56
N ARG A 25 -2.65 -7.66 3.88
CA ARG A 25 -2.52 -7.12 2.52
C ARG A 25 -3.37 -7.88 1.51
N HIS A 26 -3.55 -9.18 1.69
CA HIS A 26 -4.42 -9.99 0.84
C HIS A 26 -5.88 -9.56 0.96
N ARG A 27 -6.38 -9.35 2.19
CA ARG A 27 -7.76 -8.90 2.46
C ARG A 27 -8.11 -7.57 1.78
N VAL A 28 -7.14 -6.64 1.67
CA VAL A 28 -7.36 -5.32 1.06
C VAL A 28 -6.98 -5.25 -0.43
N MET A 29 -6.67 -6.39 -1.07
CA MET A 29 -6.30 -6.46 -2.50
C MET A 29 -7.28 -5.76 -3.45
N PRO A 30 -8.62 -5.90 -3.32
CA PRO A 30 -9.56 -5.30 -4.28
C PRO A 30 -9.40 -3.78 -4.40
N PHE A 31 -9.32 -3.09 -3.27
CA PHE A 31 -9.12 -1.63 -3.22
C PHE A 31 -7.73 -1.20 -3.72
N ARG A 32 -6.73 -2.07 -3.57
CA ARG A 32 -5.35 -1.82 -4.00
C ARG A 32 -5.15 -1.98 -5.50
N ARG A 33 -5.94 -2.80 -6.19
CA ARG A 33 -5.86 -2.89 -7.65
C ARG A 33 -6.51 -1.69 -8.33
N GLY A 34 -7.67 -1.24 -7.82
CA GLY A 34 -8.41 -0.13 -8.42
C GLY A 34 -7.67 1.21 -8.41
N GLN A 35 -6.73 1.45 -7.49
CA GLN A 35 -6.05 2.76 -7.37
C GLN A 35 -5.05 3.06 -8.50
N PHE A 36 -4.61 2.04 -9.23
CA PHE A 36 -3.61 2.17 -10.30
C PHE A 36 -4.22 2.26 -11.69
N VAL A 37 -5.55 2.38 -11.80
CA VAL A 37 -6.20 2.80 -13.06
C VAL A 37 -5.79 4.23 -13.41
N ASN A 38 -5.44 5.04 -12.41
CA ASN A 38 -4.94 6.40 -12.58
C ASN A 38 -3.40 6.38 -12.63
N HIS A 39 -2.82 6.77 -13.76
CA HIS A 39 -1.37 6.80 -14.00
C HIS A 39 -0.60 7.62 -12.93
N GLU A 40 -1.16 8.75 -12.51
CA GLU A 40 -0.59 9.62 -11.47
C GLU A 40 -0.36 8.89 -10.14
N ARG A 41 -1.27 7.97 -9.75
CA ARG A 41 -1.10 7.24 -8.49
C ARG A 41 0.05 6.24 -8.58
N PHE A 42 0.29 5.67 -9.76
CA PHE A 42 1.40 4.78 -9.99
C PHE A 42 2.74 5.51 -9.80
N GLU A 43 2.92 6.66 -10.46
CA GLU A 43 4.13 7.50 -10.31
C GLU A 43 4.33 7.97 -8.87
N GLN A 44 3.26 8.44 -8.22
CA GLN A 44 3.30 8.86 -6.83
C GLN A 44 3.74 7.71 -5.90
N SER A 45 3.24 6.49 -6.12
CA SER A 45 3.66 5.31 -5.35
C SER A 45 5.13 4.96 -5.56
N LEU A 46 5.69 5.19 -6.76
CA LEU A 46 7.12 4.97 -7.00
C LEU A 46 7.97 5.96 -6.21
N ILE A 47 7.61 7.24 -6.21
CA ILE A 47 8.31 8.28 -5.44
C ILE A 47 8.29 7.94 -3.95
N GLU A 48 7.11 7.54 -3.43
CA GLU A 48 6.95 7.11 -2.04
C GLU A 48 7.85 5.90 -1.71
N HIS A 49 7.89 4.88 -2.57
CA HIS A 49 8.77 3.72 -2.36
C HIS A 49 10.25 4.11 -2.36
N SER A 50 10.68 4.97 -3.28
CA SER A 50 12.08 5.41 -3.34
C SER A 50 12.53 6.08 -2.05
N ARG A 51 11.66 6.86 -1.40
CA ARG A 51 11.96 7.46 -0.08
C ARG A 51 12.16 6.41 1.00
N VAL A 52 11.28 5.39 1.05
CA VAL A 52 11.42 4.27 1.98
C VAL A 52 12.73 3.51 1.73
N VAL A 53 13.03 3.18 0.47
CA VAL A 53 14.28 2.46 0.11
C VAL A 53 15.49 3.27 0.54
N ASN A 54 15.52 4.57 0.24
CA ASN A 54 16.64 5.43 0.60
C ASN A 54 16.85 5.50 2.12
N ALA A 55 15.77 5.57 2.90
CA ALA A 55 15.86 5.55 4.36
C ALA A 55 16.40 4.22 4.91
N ILE A 56 15.95 3.09 4.34
CA ILE A 56 16.46 1.76 4.69
C ILE A 56 17.96 1.63 4.35
N LEU A 57 18.36 2.04 3.14
CA LEU A 57 19.75 1.98 2.69
C LEU A 57 20.68 2.91 3.48
N ALA A 58 20.15 4.03 3.98
CA ALA A 58 20.87 4.92 4.88
C ALA A 58 21.02 4.38 6.30
N GLY A 59 20.33 3.28 6.65
CA GLY A 59 20.32 2.74 8.01
C GLY A 59 19.58 3.63 9.01
N ASP A 60 18.64 4.45 8.55
CA ASP A 60 17.84 5.35 9.39
C ASP A 60 16.45 4.73 9.66
N PRO A 61 16.26 4.03 10.80
CA PRO A 61 15.01 3.35 11.11
C PRO A 61 13.86 4.34 11.32
N ASP A 62 14.12 5.51 11.90
CA ASP A 62 13.10 6.52 12.16
C ASP A 62 12.59 7.12 10.84
N ALA A 63 13.48 7.37 9.89
CA ALA A 63 13.09 7.78 8.54
C ALA A 63 12.33 6.68 7.80
N ALA A 64 12.78 5.43 7.87
CA ALA A 64 12.11 4.31 7.22
C ALA A 64 10.67 4.16 7.74
N GLU A 65 10.48 4.28 9.06
CA GLU A 65 9.16 4.25 9.68
C GLU A 65 8.27 5.40 9.22
N ARG A 66 8.78 6.65 9.29
CA ARG A 66 8.01 7.83 8.87
C ARG A 66 7.58 7.75 7.42
N GLU A 67 8.49 7.39 6.51
CA GLU A 67 8.20 7.30 5.08
C GLU A 67 7.21 6.16 4.78
N MET A 68 7.34 5.01 5.44
CA MET A 68 6.37 3.93 5.31
C MET A 68 4.98 4.33 5.81
N ARG A 69 4.89 5.03 6.96
CA ARG A 69 3.63 5.55 7.47
C ARG A 69 2.99 6.55 6.50
N SER A 70 3.77 7.47 5.94
CA SER A 70 3.32 8.43 4.93
C SER A 70 2.77 7.72 3.69
N HIS A 71 3.51 6.73 3.18
CA HIS A 71 3.07 5.89 2.06
C HIS A 71 1.74 5.18 2.34
N LEU A 72 1.57 4.57 3.52
CA LEU A 72 0.33 3.88 3.90
C LEU A 72 -0.86 4.84 4.01
N LEU A 73 -0.66 6.05 4.54
CA LEU A 73 -1.70 7.09 4.61
C LEU A 73 -2.10 7.56 3.21
N SER A 74 -1.12 7.79 2.33
CA SER A 74 -1.35 8.16 0.93
C SER A 74 -2.14 7.08 0.19
N ALA A 75 -1.76 5.81 0.36
CA ALA A 75 -2.46 4.66 -0.21
C ALA A 75 -3.90 4.52 0.31
N ARG A 76 -4.14 4.79 1.61
CA ARG A 76 -5.47 4.79 2.22
C ARG A 76 -6.36 5.88 1.62
N THR A 77 -5.83 7.10 1.47
CA THR A 77 -6.57 8.21 0.86
C THR A 77 -6.91 7.91 -0.61
N ALA A 78 -5.97 7.33 -1.36
CA ALA A 78 -6.22 6.92 -2.75
C ALA A 78 -7.31 5.84 -2.85
N ALA A 79 -7.29 4.85 -1.95
CA ALA A 79 -8.33 3.81 -1.88
C ALA A 79 -9.71 4.39 -1.52
N ALA A 80 -9.78 5.33 -0.57
CA ALA A 80 -11.03 5.96 -0.17
C ALA A 80 -11.71 6.73 -1.31
N ARG A 81 -10.92 7.37 -2.20
CA ARG A 81 -11.45 8.07 -3.40
C ARG A 81 -12.15 7.12 -4.36
N LEU A 82 -11.66 5.89 -4.51
CA LEU A 82 -12.34 4.88 -5.33
C LEU A 82 -13.67 4.46 -4.69
N SER A 83 -13.68 4.27 -3.37
CA SER A 83 -14.89 3.91 -2.64
C SER A 83 -15.94 5.02 -2.71
N SER A 84 -15.55 6.31 -2.68
CA SER A 84 -16.48 7.42 -2.85
C SER A 84 -17.04 7.53 -4.28
N ILE A 85 -16.28 7.11 -5.30
CA ILE A 85 -16.77 7.02 -6.69
C ILE A 85 -17.69 5.80 -6.85
N GLY A 86 -17.46 4.72 -6.09
CA GLY A 86 -18.23 3.47 -6.11
C GLY A 86 -19.57 3.49 -5.38
N VAL A 87 -19.90 4.51 -4.59
CA VAL A 87 -21.23 4.63 -3.93
C VAL A 87 -22.35 4.97 -4.92
N SER A 88 -22.05 5.30 -6.19
CA SER A 88 -23.07 5.52 -7.23
C SER A 88 -23.34 4.31 -8.15
N ALA A 89 -22.66 3.18 -7.98
CA ALA A 89 -22.77 2.03 -8.91
C ALA A 89 -23.30 0.73 -8.29
N ALA A 90 -23.73 0.75 -7.03
CA ALA A 90 -24.43 -0.36 -6.39
C ALA A 90 -25.97 -0.15 -6.45
N ALA A 91 -26.48 0.03 -7.66
CA ALA A 91 -27.87 -0.29 -7.96
C ALA A 91 -27.84 -1.33 -9.06
N LEU A 92 -28.19 -2.58 -8.73
CA LEU A 92 -29.21 -3.37 -9.42
C LEU A 92 -29.38 -4.75 -8.72
N PRO A 93 -30.52 -5.42 -8.96
CA PRO A 93 -31.37 -6.07 -7.95
C PRO A 93 -31.37 -7.60 -8.09
N GLY A 94 -32.06 -8.29 -7.17
CA GLY A 94 -32.42 -9.70 -7.35
C GLY A 94 -32.22 -10.54 -6.10
N LEU A 95 -33.17 -10.41 -5.17
CA LEU A 95 -33.77 -11.54 -4.47
C LEU A 95 -35.25 -11.56 -4.83
#